data_AF-A0A9X2PGS6-F1
#
_entry.id   AF-A0A9X2PGS6-F1
#
_cell.length_a   1.000
_cell.length_b   1.000
_cell.length_c   1.000
_cell.angle_alpha   90.00
_cell.angle_beta   90.00
_cell.angle_gamma   90.00
#
_symmetry.space_group_name_H-M   'P 1'
#
loop_
_entity.id
_entity.type
_entity.pdbx_description
1 polymer ?
#
loop_
_entity_poly.entity_id
_entity_poly.type
_entity_poly.pdbx_seq_one_letter_code
_entity_poly.pdbx_strand_id
1 'polypeptide(L)' 'MRLAIVKEDPSVDPRVAGSPDTVKRYVGLGADVVVSSGAGSASGVGDGEYEGAGASVVAD' A
#
# COMPACT_ATOMS: atom_id res chain seq x y z
N MET A 1 4.99 12.17 -9.55
CA MET A 1 4.13 12.41 -8.37
C MET A 1 4.32 11.24 -7.42
N ARG A 2 4.43 11.47 -6.11
CA ARG A 2 4.63 10.39 -5.11
C ARG A 2 3.37 10.23 -4.27
N LEU A 3 2.92 8.98 -4.10
CA LEU A 3 1.74 8.59 -3.34
C LEU A 3 2.15 7.69 -2.18
N ALA A 4 1.59 7.90 -1.00
CA ALA A 4 1.89 7.12 0.19
C ALA A 4 0.62 6.42 0.70
N ILE A 5 0.74 5.13 1.01
CA ILE A 5 -0.26 4.35 1.75
C ILE A 5 0.33 4.10 3.13
N VAL A 6 -0.14 4.83 4.13
CA VAL A 6 0.27 4.70 5.53
C VAL A 6 -0.54 3.62 6.24
N LYS A 7 0.04 3.07 7.30
CA LYS A 7 -0.61 2.06 8.14
C LYS A 7 -1.60 2.74 9.09
N GLU A 8 -2.84 2.30 9.05
CA GLU A 8 -3.89 2.71 9.99
C GLU A 8 -3.75 1.97 11.34
N ASP A 9 -4.43 2.46 12.38
CA ASP A 9 -4.59 1.69 13.62
C ASP A 9 -5.66 0.61 13.41
N PRO A 10 -5.28 -0.68 13.37
CA PRO A 10 -6.21 -1.76 13.09
C PRO A 10 -7.27 -1.97 14.18
N SER A 11 -7.07 -1.42 15.39
CA SER A 11 -8.09 -1.43 16.44
C SER A 11 -9.22 -0.42 16.20
N VAL A 12 -8.99 0.58 15.34
CA VAL A 12 -9.92 1.66 15.00
C VAL A 12 -10.48 1.48 13.59
N ASP A 13 -9.62 1.22 12.60
CA ASP A 13 -10.01 1.00 11.21
C ASP A 13 -9.15 -0.13 10.59
N PRO A 14 -9.74 -1.29 10.26
CA PRO A 14 -9.00 -2.40 9.65
C PRO A 14 -8.77 -2.22 8.14
N ARG A 15 -9.30 -1.15 7.52
CA ARG A 15 -9.18 -0.89 6.09
C ARG A 15 -7.83 -0.27 5.75
N VAL A 16 -7.49 -0.31 4.46
CA VAL A 16 -6.29 0.32 3.91
C VAL A 16 -6.68 1.28 2.77
N ALA A 17 -5.96 2.39 2.64
CA ALA A 17 -6.29 3.46 1.69
C ALA A 17 -6.20 3.05 0.21
N GLY A 18 -5.48 1.98 -0.13
CA GLY A 18 -5.35 1.50 -1.50
C GLY A 18 -5.01 0.01 -1.57
N SER A 19 -5.60 -0.68 -2.55
CA SER A 19 -5.31 -2.09 -2.85
C SER A 19 -4.13 -2.22 -3.84
N PRO A 20 -3.55 -3.42 -4.02
CA PRO A 20 -2.52 -3.67 -5.02
C PRO A 20 -2.95 -3.31 -6.45
N ASP A 21 -4.24 -3.48 -6.76
CA ASP A 21 -4.80 -3.10 -8.07
C ASP A 21 -4.80 -1.56 -8.26
N THR A 22 -5.08 -0.80 -7.20
CA THR A 22 -4.93 0.67 -7.21
C THR A 22 -3.48 1.09 -7.38
N VAL A 23 -2.55 0.43 -6.66
CA VAL A 23 -1.10 0.66 -6.81
C VAL A 23 -0.68 0.45 -8.26
N LYS A 24 -1.03 -0.70 -8.85
CA LYS A 24 -0.66 -1.04 -10.23
C LYS A 24 -1.14 0.01 -11.24
N ARG A 25 -2.35 0.55 -11.06
CA ARG A 25 -2.87 1.64 -11.90
C ARG A 25 -2.04 2.91 -11.78
N TYR A 26 -1.75 3.36 -10.56
CA TYR A 26 -0.97 4.59 -10.35
C TYR A 26 0.48 4.46 -10.81
N VAL A 27 1.11 3.31 -10.56
CA VAL A 27 2.45 3.01 -11.11
C VAL A 27 2.41 3.04 -12.64
N GLY A 28 1.39 2.44 -13.26
CA GLY A 28 1.21 2.49 -14.72
C GLY A 28 1.00 3.90 -15.29
N LEU A 29 0.51 4.84 -14.47
CA LEU A 29 0.39 6.26 -14.80
C LEU A 29 1.68 7.07 -14.50
N GLY A 30 2.75 6.42 -14.04
CA GLY A 30 4.04 7.05 -13.73
C GLY A 30 4.13 7.65 -12.32
N ALA A 31 3.27 7.25 -11.40
CA ALA A 31 3.41 7.59 -9.98
C ALA A 31 4.43 6.68 -9.28
N ASP A 32 5.16 7.27 -8.33
CA ASP A 32 5.95 6.52 -7.35
C ASP A 32 5.04 6.21 -6.15
N VAL A 33 4.77 4.93 -5.88
CA VAL A 33 3.87 4.51 -4.81
C VAL A 33 4.69 3.87 -3.68
N VAL A 34 4.51 4.38 -2.47
CA VAL A 34 5.19 3.89 -1.27
C VAL A 34 4.16 3.43 -0.25
N VAL A 35 4.43 2.29 0.39
CA VAL A 35 3.52 1.65 1.34
C VAL A 35 4.25 1.42 2.66
N SER A 36 3.65 1.79 3.78
CA SER A 36 4.17 1.43 5.10
C SER A 36 4.06 -0.08 5.29
N SER A 37 5.12 -0.71 5.81
CA SER A 37 5.09 -2.15 6.11
C SER A 37 3.92 -2.48 7.03
N GLY A 38 3.17 -3.51 6.66
CA GLY A 38 1.98 -3.97 7.37
C GLY A 38 0.71 -3.15 7.14
N ALA A 39 0.71 -2.11 6.30
CA ALA A 39 -0.47 -1.25 6.08
C ALA A 39 -1.71 -2.02 5.61
N GLY A 40 -1.53 -3.04 4.77
CA GLY A 40 -2.63 -3.87 4.27
C GLY A 40 -2.98 -5.08 5.15
N SER A 41 -2.22 -5.35 6.21
CA SER A 41 -2.31 -6.64 6.93
C SER A 41 -3.69 -6.89 7.54
N ALA A 42 -4.30 -5.87 8.15
CA ALA A 42 -5.65 -5.98 8.71
C ALA A 42 -6.75 -6.11 7.63
N SER A 43 -6.45 -5.66 6.40
CA SER A 43 -7.29 -5.82 5.22
C SER A 43 -7.02 -7.12 4.44
N GLY A 44 -6.15 -8.00 4.94
CA GLY A 44 -5.79 -9.26 4.29
C GLY A 44 -4.90 -9.10 3.07
N VAL A 45 -4.20 -7.97 2.92
CA VAL A 45 -3.26 -7.70 1.84
C VAL A 45 -1.84 -7.69 2.39
N GLY A 46 -0.99 -8.59 1.92
CA GLY A 46 0.40 -8.68 2.34
C GLY A 46 1.31 -7.66 1.66
N ASP A 47 2.41 -7.29 2.33
CA ASP A 47 3.43 -6.38 1.79
C ASP A 47 3.95 -6.85 0.41
N GLY A 48 4.15 -8.16 0.23
CA GLY A 48 4.59 -8.73 -1.06
C GLY A 48 3.59 -8.52 -2.21
N GLU A 49 2.31 -8.35 -1.93
CA GLU A 49 1.32 -8.02 -2.96
C GLU A 49 1.46 -6.57 -3.44
N TYR A 50 1.83 -5.66 -2.55
CA TYR A 50 2.14 -4.27 -2.91
C TYR A 50 3.46 -4.17 -3.69
N GLU A 51 4.49 -4.89 -3.25
CA GLU A 51 5.76 -4.97 -3.99
C GLU A 51 5.56 -5.57 -5.38
N GLY A 52 4.79 -6.65 -5.48
CA GLY A 52 4.42 -7.26 -6.76
C GLY A 52 3.61 -6.35 -7.68
N ALA A 53 2.89 -5.37 -7.13
CA ALA A 53 2.19 -4.33 -7.86
C ALA A 53 3.09 -3.14 -8.27
N GLY A 54 4.34 -3.11 -7.83
CA GLY A 54 5.33 -2.08 -8.16
C GLY A 54 5.44 -0.95 -7.14
N ALA A 55 4.85 -1.08 -5.94
CA ALA A 55 5.12 -0.16 -4.85
C ALA A 55 6.42 -0.49 -4.13
N SER A 56 7.02 0.52 -3.48
CA SER A 56 8.08 0.31 -2.50
C SER A 56 7.49 0.19 -1.10
N VAL A 57 7.74 -0.91 -0.41
CA VAL A 57 7.38 -1.06 1.01
C VAL A 57 8.51 -0.51 1.89
N VAL A 58 8.18 0.32 2.87
CA VAL A 58 9.15 0.94 3.77
C VAL A 58 8.78 0.69 5.23
N ALA A 59 9.79 0.62 6.10
CA ALA A 59 9.57 0.65 7.53
C ALA A 59 8.96 2.01 7.94
N ASP A 60 8.07 1.95 8.92
CA ASP A 60 7.43 3.11 9.56
C ASP A 60 8.44 3.82 10.49
#